data_AF-A0A3D1B241-F1
#
_entry.id   AF-A0A3D1B241-F1
#
_cell.length_a   1.000
_cell.length_b   1.000
_cell.length_c   1.000
_cell.angle_alpha   90.00
_cell.angle_beta   90.00
_cell.angle_gamma   90.00
#
_symmetry.space_group_name_H-M   'P 1'
#
loop_
_entity.id
_entity.type
_entity.pdbx_description
1 polymer ?
#
loop_
_entity_poly.entity_id
_entity_poly.type
_entity_poly.pdbx_seq_one_letter_code
_entity_poly.pdbx_strand_id
1 'polypeptide(L)'
;MKEAKQNQQIPANRCFGGNCPQKPNPEKEQKIKDVLFTASQKRRANKEISHLLKTFHGTRKLRELLRAMKQRGYPDYVLAVAIERVEAERKRDELTFEEIMDFEEFKASLDQQK
;
A
#
# COMPACT_ATOMS: atom_id res chain seq x y z
N MET A 1 29.43 -39.48 -25.73
CA MET A 1 30.08 -38.16 -25.66
C MET A 1 28.97 -37.11 -25.75
N LYS A 2 28.58 -36.54 -24.61
CA LYS A 2 28.84 -35.14 -24.18
C LYS A 2 28.10 -34.08 -25.04
N GLU A 3 26.99 -33.59 -24.46
CA GLU A 3 26.49 -32.20 -24.35
C GLU A 3 26.65 -31.27 -25.57
N ALA A 4 25.62 -30.50 -25.97
CA ALA A 4 25.32 -29.27 -25.24
C ALA A 4 23.90 -28.74 -25.46
N LYS A 5 23.32 -28.32 -24.34
CA LYS A 5 22.10 -27.53 -24.17
C LYS A 5 22.13 -26.31 -25.10
N GLN A 6 21.07 -26.13 -25.90
CA GLN A 6 20.77 -24.82 -26.49
C GLN A 6 20.47 -23.84 -25.35
N ASN A 7 21.48 -23.05 -24.98
CA ASN A 7 21.29 -21.82 -24.25
C ASN A 7 20.41 -20.91 -25.11
N GLN A 8 19.12 -20.83 -24.79
CA GLN A 8 18.25 -19.77 -25.31
C GLN A 8 18.75 -18.45 -24.74
N GLN A 9 19.67 -17.81 -25.47
CA GLN A 9 20.03 -16.42 -25.24
C GLN A 9 18.79 -15.59 -25.54
N ILE A 10 18.15 -15.07 -24.49
CA ILE A 10 17.11 -14.07 -24.60
C ILE A 10 17.75 -12.86 -25.32
N PRO A 11 17.31 -12.48 -26.53
CA PRO A 11 17.93 -11.37 -27.23
C PRO A 11 17.64 -10.06 -26.48
N ALA A 12 18.72 -9.39 -26.05
CA ALA A 12 18.72 -8.19 -25.21
C ALA A 12 18.25 -6.90 -25.92
N ASN A 13 17.43 -7.00 -26.97
CA ASN A 13 17.02 -5.83 -27.76
C ASN A 13 15.53 -5.89 -28.12
N ARG A 14 14.69 -5.38 -27.22
CA ARG A 14 13.36 -4.85 -27.56
C ARG A 14 13.27 -3.41 -27.06
N CYS A 15 14.12 -2.53 -27.60
CA CYS A 15 13.90 -1.09 -27.51
C CYS A 15 12.93 -0.69 -28.65
N PHE A 16 11.77 -0.18 -28.30
CA PHE A 16 10.87 0.44 -29.27
C PHE A 16 11.34 1.88 -29.53
N GLY A 17 11.75 2.19 -30.77
CA GLY A 17 11.97 3.57 -31.23
C GLY A 17 13.29 4.22 -30.80
N GLY A 18 14.44 3.67 -31.21
CA GLY A 18 15.71 4.42 -31.42
C GLY A 18 16.43 5.07 -30.23
N ASN A 19 15.78 5.29 -29.10
CA ASN A 19 16.36 5.87 -27.89
C ASN A 19 16.34 4.84 -26.76
N CYS A 20 17.24 3.85 -26.81
CA CYS A 20 17.56 3.08 -25.61
C CYS A 20 18.30 4.03 -24.64
N PRO A 21 17.85 4.18 -23.38
CA PRO A 21 18.56 5.01 -22.41
C PRO A 21 19.99 4.50 -22.21
N GLN A 22 20.98 5.38 -22.40
CA GLN A 22 22.39 5.08 -22.18
C GLN A 22 22.62 4.88 -20.68
N LYS A 23 22.87 3.61 -20.32
CA LYS A 23 23.18 3.08 -18.98
C LYS A 23 22.05 3.25 -17.96
N PRO A 24 21.63 2.16 -17.28
CA PRO A 24 20.68 2.27 -16.18
C PRO A 24 21.27 3.15 -15.10
N ASN A 25 20.56 4.23 -14.72
CA ASN A 25 20.91 5.00 -13.55
C ASN A 25 20.33 4.24 -12.34
N PRO A 26 21.16 3.56 -11.53
CA PRO A 26 20.70 2.67 -10.47
C PRO A 26 19.84 3.40 -9.43
N GLU A 27 20.08 4.69 -9.19
CA GLU A 27 19.25 5.49 -8.28
C GLU A 27 17.84 5.74 -8.84
N LYS A 28 17.73 5.98 -10.16
CA LYS A 28 16.42 6.15 -10.81
C LYS A 28 15.67 4.83 -10.85
N GLU A 29 16.34 3.72 -11.13
CA GLU A 29 15.71 2.39 -11.11
C GLU A 29 15.23 2.00 -9.72
N GLN A 30 16.03 2.26 -8.69
CA GLN A 30 15.62 1.99 -7.30
C GLN A 30 14.40 2.83 -6.91
N LYS A 31 14.39 4.13 -7.22
CA LYS A 31 13.23 5.01 -6.99
C LYS A 31 11.97 4.48 -7.70
N ILE A 32 12.09 4.03 -8.95
CA ILE A 32 10.95 3.47 -9.68
C ILE A 32 10.46 2.17 -9.01
N LYS A 33 11.37 1.28 -8.60
CA LYS A 33 11.01 0.04 -7.88
C LYS A 33 10.30 0.35 -6.57
N ASP A 34 10.78 1.32 -5.81
CA ASP A 34 10.17 1.72 -4.53
C ASP A 34 8.76 2.31 -4.76
N VAL A 35 8.57 3.13 -5.79
CA VAL A 35 7.25 3.66 -6.18
C VAL A 35 6.30 2.54 -6.61
N LEU A 36 6.77 1.58 -7.42
CA LEU A 36 5.94 0.44 -7.85
C LEU A 36 5.58 -0.47 -6.67
N PHE A 37 6.52 -0.68 -5.75
CA PHE A 37 6.31 -1.47 -4.55
C PHE A 37 5.28 -0.83 -3.62
N THR A 38 5.41 0.47 -3.34
CA THR A 38 4.44 1.23 -2.52
C THR A 38 3.05 1.27 -3.17
N ALA A 39 2.97 1.49 -4.49
CA ALA A 39 1.69 1.43 -5.22
C ALA A 39 1.05 0.03 -5.14
N SER A 40 1.85 -1.03 -5.26
CA SER A 40 1.41 -2.42 -5.11
C SER A 40 0.86 -2.70 -3.69
N GLN A 41 1.60 -2.28 -2.65
CA GLN A 41 1.15 -2.40 -1.26
C GLN A 41 -0.15 -1.64 -1.02
N LYS A 42 -0.26 -0.41 -1.52
CA LYS A 42 -1.49 0.40 -1.40
C LYS A 42 -2.67 -0.27 -2.10
N ARG A 43 -2.46 -0.89 -3.27
CA ARG A 43 -3.52 -1.66 -3.95
C ARG A 43 -3.96 -2.87 -3.15
N ARG A 44 -3.02 -3.61 -2.56
CA ARG A 44 -3.32 -4.78 -1.69
C ARG A 44 -4.07 -4.36 -0.43
N ALA A 45 -3.58 -3.34 0.27
CA ALA A 45 -4.23 -2.78 1.44
C ALA A 45 -5.67 -2.32 1.15
N ASN A 46 -5.89 -1.60 0.05
CA ASN A 46 -7.24 -1.20 -0.33
C ASN A 46 -8.16 -2.40 -0.58
N LYS A 47 -7.66 -3.48 -1.19
CA LYS A 47 -8.44 -4.70 -1.38
C LYS A 47 -8.81 -5.34 -0.05
N GLU A 48 -7.88 -5.42 0.89
CA GLU A 48 -8.12 -5.96 2.24
C GLU A 48 -9.13 -5.11 3.01
N ILE A 49 -8.97 -3.78 3.01
CA ILE A 49 -9.92 -2.85 3.64
C ILE A 49 -11.32 -2.99 3.03
N SER A 50 -11.42 -3.05 1.70
CA SER A 50 -12.70 -3.26 1.02
C SER A 50 -13.33 -4.61 1.36
N HIS A 51 -12.53 -5.66 1.51
CA HIS A 51 -13.03 -6.96 1.95
C HIS A 51 -13.54 -6.90 3.39
N LEU A 52 -12.78 -6.28 4.28
CA LEU A 52 -13.18 -6.06 5.67
C LEU A 52 -14.53 -5.34 5.77
N LEU A 53 -14.70 -4.22 5.05
CA LEU A 53 -15.95 -3.46 5.05
C LEU A 53 -17.14 -4.27 4.51
N LYS A 54 -16.91 -5.14 3.53
CA LYS A 54 -17.94 -6.07 3.01
C LYS A 54 -18.34 -7.11 4.05
N THR A 55 -17.40 -7.63 4.84
CA THR A 55 -17.69 -8.58 5.93
C THR A 55 -18.63 -7.97 6.97
N PHE A 56 -18.53 -6.67 7.21
CA PHE A 56 -19.43 -5.95 8.10
C PHE A 56 -20.67 -5.41 7.40
N HIS A 57 -20.93 -5.76 6.13
CA HIS A 57 -22.10 -5.31 5.35
C HIS A 57 -22.34 -3.79 5.37
N GLY A 58 -21.28 -2.98 5.53
CA GLY A 58 -21.41 -1.53 5.68
C GLY A 58 -22.01 -1.04 7.01
N THR A 59 -22.29 -1.94 7.97
CA THR A 59 -22.82 -1.57 9.30
C THR A 59 -21.82 -0.83 10.17
N ARG A 60 -20.53 -0.96 9.87
CA ARG A 60 -19.42 -0.34 10.59
C ARG A 60 -18.60 0.52 9.65
N LYS A 61 -18.29 1.75 10.07
CA LYS A 61 -17.38 2.65 9.35
C LYS A 61 -15.93 2.19 9.53
N LEU A 62 -15.07 2.52 8.58
CA LEU A 62 -13.65 2.14 8.64
C LEU A 62 -12.98 2.63 9.92
N ARG A 63 -13.30 3.85 10.37
CA ARG A 63 -12.82 4.44 11.63
C ARG A 63 -13.09 3.55 12.85
N GLU A 64 -14.30 3.00 12.97
CA GLU A 64 -14.67 2.11 14.07
C GLU A 64 -13.89 0.79 14.05
N LEU A 65 -13.44 0.38 12.86
CA LEU A 65 -12.71 -0.86 12.66
C LEU A 65 -11.20 -0.71 12.91
N LEU A 66 -10.66 0.50 13.02
CA LEU A 66 -9.22 0.74 13.19
C LEU A 66 -8.65 0.06 14.45
N ARG A 67 -9.35 0.15 15.59
CA ARG A 67 -8.94 -0.54 16.84
C ARG A 67 -8.94 -2.05 16.65
N ALA A 68 -9.97 -2.60 16.00
CA ALA A 68 -10.07 -4.02 15.71
C ALA A 68 -8.99 -4.50 14.72
N MET A 69 -8.65 -3.69 13.72
CA MET A 69 -7.54 -3.96 12.78
C MET A 69 -6.21 -4.03 13.52
N LYS A 70 -5.93 -3.08 14.42
CA LYS A 70 -4.73 -3.09 15.26
C LYS A 70 -4.68 -4.35 16.14
N GLN A 71 -5.76 -4.66 16.86
CA GLN A 71 -5.83 -5.82 17.76
C GLN A 71 -5.67 -7.15 17.04
N ARG A 72 -6.17 -7.26 15.80
CA ARG A 72 -6.03 -8.47 14.97
C ARG A 72 -4.66 -8.62 14.31
N GLY A 73 -3.76 -7.66 14.49
CA GLY A 73 -2.42 -7.71 13.92
C GLY A 73 -2.40 -7.52 12.40
N TYR A 74 -3.23 -6.62 11.87
CA TYR A 74 -3.13 -6.26 10.45
C TYR A 74 -1.75 -5.68 10.15
N PRO A 75 -1.18 -5.93 8.95
CA PRO A 75 0.11 -5.37 8.59
C PRO A 75 0.12 -3.83 8.64
N ASP A 76 1.24 -3.24 9.04
CA ASP A 76 1.39 -1.78 9.19
C ASP A 76 1.03 -1.03 7.91
N TYR A 77 1.40 -1.55 6.74
CA TYR A 77 1.06 -0.92 5.46
C TYR A 77 -0.46 -0.88 5.20
N VAL A 78 -1.22 -1.83 5.74
CA VAL A 78 -2.69 -1.86 5.65
C VAL A 78 -3.29 -0.86 6.62
N LEU A 79 -2.77 -0.82 7.85
CA LEU A 79 -3.23 0.13 8.86
C LEU A 79 -2.95 1.58 8.44
N ALA A 80 -1.77 1.85 7.88
CA ALA A 80 -1.41 3.16 7.34
C ALA A 80 -2.38 3.62 6.24
N VAL A 81 -2.70 2.75 5.28
CA VAL A 81 -3.67 3.06 4.22
C VAL A 81 -5.08 3.26 4.78
N ALA A 82 -5.47 2.54 5.84
CA ALA A 82 -6.76 2.74 6.50
C ALA A 82 -6.82 4.11 7.20
N ILE A 83 -5.75 4.51 7.91
CA ILE A 83 -5.61 5.82 8.54
C ILE A 83 -5.67 6.94 7.50
N GLU A 84 -4.91 6.84 6.40
CA GLU A 84 -4.95 7.81 5.29
C GLU A 84 -6.37 8.04 4.77
N ARG A 85 -7.17 6.97 4.73
CA ARG A 85 -8.54 7.02 4.21
C ARG A 85 -9.48 7.76 5.16
N VAL A 86 -9.36 7.51 6.47
CA VAL A 86 -10.12 8.24 7.50
C VAL A 86 -9.67 9.70 7.59
N GLU A 87 -8.37 9.99 7.38
CA GLU A 87 -7.89 11.38 7.26
C GLU A 87 -8.47 12.10 6.04
N ALA A 88 -8.69 11.40 4.93
CA ALA A 88 -9.34 11.97 3.76
C ALA A 88 -10.83 12.30 4.02
N GLU A 89 -11.53 11.50 4.83
CA GLU A 89 -12.90 11.79 5.30
C GLU A 89 -12.90 13.05 6.17
N ARG A 90 -11.95 13.17 7.11
CA ARG A 90 -11.77 14.37 7.94
C ARG A 90 -11.58 15.64 7.10
N LYS A 91 -10.73 15.59 6.07
CA LYS A 91 -10.43 16.74 5.20
C LYS A 91 -11.62 17.22 4.36
N ARG A 92 -12.68 16.41 4.28
CA ARG A 92 -13.93 16.73 3.59
C ARG A 92 -15.03 17.18 4.55
N ASP A 93 -14.69 17.39 5.83
CA ASP A 93 -15.62 17.73 6.91
C ASP A 93 -16.76 16.69 7.05
N GLU A 94 -16.47 15.42 6.73
CA GLU A 94 -17.42 14.30 6.85
C GLU A 94 -17.49 13.71 8.27
N LEU A 95 -16.68 14.23 9.21
CA LEU A 95 -16.55 13.72 10.57
C LEU A 95 -17.05 14.72 11.62
N THR A 96 -17.70 14.23 12.67
CA THR A 96 -18.04 15.06 13.84
C THR A 96 -16.81 15.33 14.71
N PHE A 97 -16.93 16.30 15.62
CA PHE A 97 -15.85 16.64 16.55
C PHE A 97 -15.45 15.44 17.43
N GLU A 98 -16.43 14.69 17.95
CA GLU A 98 -16.20 13.50 18.76
C GLU A 98 -15.45 12.42 17.95
N GLU A 99 -15.84 12.22 16.70
CA GLU A 99 -15.21 11.24 15.81
C GLU A 99 -13.76 11.62 15.47
N ILE A 100 -13.47 12.91 15.37
CA ILE A 100 -12.11 13.42 15.19
C ILE A 100 -11.29 13.18 16.45
N MET A 101 -11.84 13.46 17.63
CA MET A 101 -11.16 13.20 18.91
C MET A 101 -10.83 11.71 19.09
N ASP A 102 -11.79 10.82 18.86
CA ASP A 102 -11.60 9.36 18.95
C ASP A 102 -10.51 8.87 17.98
N PHE A 103 -10.44 9.48 16.80
CA PHE A 103 -9.44 9.15 15.79
C PHE A 103 -8.04 9.66 16.17
N GLU A 104 -7.92 10.85 16.73
CA GLU A 104 -6.65 11.38 17.24
C GLU A 104 -6.15 10.56 18.44
N GLU A 105 -7.03 10.16 19.36
CA GLU A 105 -6.68 9.27 20.47
C GLU A 105 -6.16 7.92 19.95
N PHE A 106 -6.83 7.37 18.93
CA PHE A 106 -6.35 6.15 18.29
C PHE A 106 -4.94 6.30 17.70
N LYS A 107 -4.66 7.40 16.98
CA LYS A 107 -3.32 7.66 16.44
C LYS A 107 -2.27 7.79 17.54
N ALA A 108 -2.57 8.52 18.62
CA ALA A 108 -1.67 8.63 19.77
C ALA A 108 -1.36 7.25 20.40
N SER A 109 -2.33 6.34 20.43
CA SER A 109 -2.13 4.97 20.92
C SER A 109 -1.15 4.14 20.07
N LEU A 110 -0.92 4.50 18.80
CA LEU A 110 0.05 3.83 17.92
C LEU A 110 1.48 4.28 18.23
N ASP A 111 1.66 5.54 18.59
CA ASP A 111 2.98 6.10 18.87
C ASP A 111 3.54 5.67 20.24
N GLN A 112 2.66 5.38 21.21
CA GLN A 112 3.06 4.88 22.54
C GLN A 112 3.56 3.42 22.57
N GLN A 113 3.46 2.69 21.45
CA GLN A 113 3.86 1.28 21.35
C GLN A 113 5.13 1.04 20.50
N LYS A 114 5.81 2.11 20.07
CA LYS A 114 7.14 2.06 19.44
C LYS A 114 8.24 2.19 20.47
#